data_AF-A0A8H6SDW2-F1
#
_entry.id   AF-A0A8H6SDW2-F1
#
_cell.length_a   1.000
_cell.length_b   1.000
_cell.length_c   1.000
_cell.angle_alpha   90.00
_cell.angle_beta   90.00
_cell.angle_gamma   90.00
#
_symmetry.space_group_name_H-M   'P 1'
#
loop_
_entity.id
_entity.type
_entity.pdbx_description
1 polymer ?
#
loop_
_entity_poly.entity_id
_entity_poly.type
_entity_poly.pdbx_seq_one_letter_code
_entity_poly.pdbx_strand_id
1 'polypeptide(L)'
;MPRTKKIPVAPPSFHVFGDLPLDVGLGIFSLCSPFDLVQLAATSKSNRTLIQAHEYLWESAHDNIARGECPRLPTRPVIETSGNYSQEAYVLWVFGGGPCSHCTKPTTSLPFHFLFRFRACSSRCEKILMSREHLYFCSAGQFDALAYTKGLPRLTEVNPWMTTHYAPLKAVKNAKHEANAATQITKFKNFSLRGHRPPAFCNFKRRTLPELEEEYLRRCNSRPVIEKSANELQDWRDLYLADFLVVSEANNAFVVKMAKDKQVKVTRLHDAPTMKGLVDAFNRDLELLTPHVWTQHAPKIFEELKDKPSGKNRCTLCNRTVSTLGLEAHMFDSHKDQASDLNTKGKAYCKHCPDSKRLYTREGLEEHRRVCHSGPLPPPQPWKRCPLCPARERRFKSVEGRAMHDRVVHGMP
;
A
#
# COMPACT_ATOMS: atom_id res chain seq x y z
N MET A 1 -38.98 28.48 -51.08
CA MET A 1 -38.54 27.76 -49.85
C MET A 1 -37.32 28.47 -49.28
N PRO A 2 -37.35 28.93 -48.02
CA PRO A 2 -36.21 29.60 -47.41
C PRO A 2 -35.08 28.58 -47.17
N ARG A 3 -33.88 28.89 -47.71
CA ARG A 3 -32.66 28.12 -47.42
C ARG A 3 -32.35 28.25 -45.93
N THR A 4 -32.55 27.19 -45.17
CA THR A 4 -32.05 27.08 -43.81
C THR A 4 -30.53 27.24 -43.85
N LYS A 5 -30.03 28.36 -43.31
CA LYS A 5 -28.59 28.55 -43.07
C LYS A 5 -28.18 27.42 -42.13
N LYS A 6 -27.35 26.48 -42.63
CA LYS A 6 -26.67 25.50 -41.77
C LYS A 6 -25.85 26.30 -40.75
N ILE A 7 -26.30 26.33 -39.52
CA ILE A 7 -25.52 26.86 -38.40
C ILE A 7 -24.27 25.96 -38.34
N PRO A 8 -23.05 26.50 -38.48
CA PRO A 8 -21.85 25.70 -38.35
C PRO A 8 -21.86 25.10 -36.94
N VAL A 9 -21.84 23.77 -36.88
CA VAL A 9 -21.72 23.05 -35.61
C VAL A 9 -20.39 23.48 -35.02
N ALA A 10 -20.43 24.08 -33.83
CA ALA A 10 -19.21 24.47 -33.12
C ALA A 10 -18.31 23.24 -32.97
N PRO A 11 -17.00 23.36 -33.21
CA PRO A 11 -16.07 22.25 -33.02
C PRO A 11 -16.17 21.75 -31.58
N PRO A 12 -15.97 20.44 -31.34
CA PRO A 12 -15.99 19.89 -29.99
C PRO A 12 -14.95 20.63 -29.14
N SER A 13 -15.40 21.32 -28.08
CA SER A 13 -14.52 22.06 -27.18
C SER A 13 -14.10 21.20 -25.99
N PHE A 14 -12.87 21.40 -25.52
CA PHE A 14 -12.35 20.71 -24.36
C PHE A 14 -12.76 21.46 -23.09
N HIS A 15 -13.96 21.16 -22.58
CA HIS A 15 -14.52 21.83 -21.40
C HIS A 15 -13.65 21.71 -20.12
N VAL A 16 -12.65 20.82 -20.09
CA VAL A 16 -11.79 20.61 -18.91
C VAL A 16 -10.69 21.68 -18.78
N PHE A 17 -10.34 22.39 -19.87
CA PHE A 17 -9.36 23.49 -19.84
C PHE A 17 -9.91 24.79 -20.46
N GLY A 18 -11.13 25.19 -20.12
CA GLY A 18 -11.62 26.54 -20.43
C GLY A 18 -11.62 26.88 -21.93
N ASP A 19 -12.29 26.05 -22.74
CA ASP A 19 -12.50 26.24 -24.19
C ASP A 19 -11.27 26.02 -25.10
N LEU A 20 -10.22 25.33 -24.62
CA LEU A 20 -9.17 24.86 -25.53
C LEU A 20 -9.76 23.94 -26.63
N PRO A 21 -9.27 24.04 -27.88
CA PRO A 21 -9.58 23.06 -28.92
C PRO A 21 -9.20 21.64 -28.48
N LEU A 22 -10.03 20.64 -28.83
CA LEU A 22 -9.85 19.25 -28.40
C LEU A 22 -8.48 18.68 -28.84
N ASP A 23 -8.05 19.00 -30.04
CA ASP A 23 -6.75 18.62 -30.61
C ASP A 23 -5.58 19.18 -29.79
N VAL A 24 -5.67 20.42 -29.32
CA VAL A 24 -4.66 21.00 -28.42
C VAL A 24 -4.64 20.27 -27.08
N GLY A 25 -5.81 19.97 -26.51
CA GLY A 25 -5.91 19.20 -25.26
C GLY A 25 -5.30 17.80 -25.39
N LEU A 26 -5.61 17.09 -26.49
CA LEU A 26 -5.03 15.79 -26.80
C LEU A 26 -3.52 15.86 -27.05
N GLY A 27 -3.04 16.92 -27.71
CA GLY A 27 -1.62 17.19 -27.91
C GLY A 27 -0.87 17.46 -26.59
N ILE A 28 -1.52 18.07 -25.60
CA ILE A 28 -0.94 18.19 -24.25
C ILE A 28 -0.90 16.81 -23.58
N PHE A 29 -1.98 16.03 -23.67
CA PHE A 29 -2.05 14.69 -23.08
C PHE A 29 -1.03 13.72 -23.70
N SER A 30 -0.71 13.84 -24.98
CA SER A 30 0.31 12.99 -25.62
C SER A 30 1.73 13.29 -25.15
N LEU A 31 1.97 14.42 -24.49
CA LEU A 31 3.26 14.78 -23.86
C LEU A 31 3.36 14.33 -22.40
N CYS A 32 2.29 13.78 -21.82
CA CYS A 32 2.29 13.31 -20.44
C CYS A 32 3.07 12.00 -20.29
N SER A 33 3.65 11.78 -19.12
CA SER A 33 4.09 10.45 -18.71
C SER A 33 2.86 9.52 -18.53
N PRO A 34 3.05 8.18 -18.53
CA PRO A 34 1.97 7.24 -18.25
C PRO A 34 1.30 7.54 -16.91
N PHE A 35 2.09 7.86 -15.88
CA PHE A 35 1.55 8.13 -14.56
C PHE A 35 0.76 9.44 -14.52
N ASP A 36 1.18 10.47 -15.24
CA ASP A 36 0.43 11.73 -15.32
C ASP A 36 -0.90 11.54 -16.04
N LEU A 37 -0.96 10.73 -17.10
CA LEU A 37 -2.23 10.36 -17.74
C LEU A 37 -3.19 9.67 -16.76
N VAL A 38 -2.68 8.79 -15.91
CA VAL A 38 -3.49 8.19 -14.84
C VAL A 38 -4.01 9.23 -13.86
N GLN A 39 -3.16 10.17 -13.43
CA GLN A 39 -3.60 11.24 -12.53
C GLN A 39 -4.67 12.12 -13.20
N LEU A 40 -4.50 12.47 -14.47
CA LEU A 40 -5.48 13.21 -15.26
C LEU A 40 -6.81 12.44 -15.41
N ALA A 41 -6.76 11.13 -15.62
CA ALA A 41 -7.95 10.27 -15.64
C ALA A 41 -8.63 10.13 -14.26
N ALA A 42 -7.88 10.38 -13.17
CA ALA A 42 -8.41 10.39 -11.82
C ALA A 42 -9.09 11.71 -11.44
N THR A 43 -8.69 12.85 -12.06
CA THR A 43 -9.25 14.17 -11.71
C THR A 43 -10.69 14.37 -12.16
N SER A 44 -11.12 13.78 -13.28
CA SER A 44 -12.51 13.90 -13.74
C SER A 44 -12.98 12.71 -14.59
N LYS A 45 -14.30 12.44 -14.56
CA LYS A 45 -14.93 11.44 -15.44
C LYS A 45 -14.75 11.78 -16.92
N SER A 46 -14.79 13.07 -17.26
CA SER A 46 -14.62 13.55 -18.65
C SER A 46 -13.23 13.21 -19.19
N ASN A 47 -12.16 13.53 -18.43
CA ASN A 47 -10.78 13.18 -18.80
C ASN A 47 -10.61 11.67 -18.96
N ARG A 48 -11.16 10.89 -18.03
CA ARG A 48 -11.12 9.43 -18.12
C ARG A 48 -11.75 8.92 -19.40
N THR A 49 -12.97 9.36 -19.70
CA THR A 49 -13.65 8.98 -20.94
C THR A 49 -12.85 9.41 -22.17
N LEU A 50 -12.27 10.62 -22.15
CA LEU A 50 -11.47 11.10 -23.28
C LEU A 50 -10.22 10.25 -23.49
N ILE A 51 -9.44 10.01 -22.42
CA ILE A 51 -8.21 9.21 -22.48
C ILE A 51 -8.53 7.77 -22.94
N GLN A 52 -9.62 7.19 -22.44
CA GLN A 52 -10.05 5.85 -22.85
C GLN A 52 -10.53 5.78 -24.31
N ALA A 53 -11.04 6.88 -24.86
CA ALA A 53 -11.46 6.94 -26.25
C ALA A 53 -10.27 7.13 -27.24
N HIS A 54 -9.09 7.50 -26.75
CA HIS A 54 -7.91 7.81 -27.57
C HIS A 54 -6.71 6.95 -27.14
N GLU A 55 -6.73 5.67 -27.52
CA GLU A 55 -5.72 4.68 -27.07
C GLU A 55 -4.27 5.07 -27.42
N TYR A 56 -4.06 5.79 -28.53
CA TYR A 56 -2.73 6.28 -28.95
C TYR A 56 -2.04 7.15 -27.89
N LEU A 57 -2.81 7.80 -26.99
CA LEU A 57 -2.23 8.58 -25.89
C LEU A 57 -1.38 7.71 -24.97
N TRP A 58 -1.77 6.44 -24.76
CA TRP A 58 -0.98 5.50 -23.96
C TRP A 58 0.30 5.09 -24.66
N GLU A 59 0.28 4.94 -25.98
CA GLU A 59 1.49 4.65 -26.76
C GLU A 59 2.49 5.81 -26.65
N SER A 60 2.03 7.05 -26.90
CA SER A 60 2.86 8.25 -26.72
C SER A 60 3.40 8.37 -25.29
N ALA A 61 2.56 8.12 -24.29
CA ALA A 61 2.97 8.20 -22.89
C ALA A 61 4.03 7.14 -22.56
N HIS A 62 3.91 5.91 -23.05
CA HIS A 62 4.92 4.86 -22.84
C HIS A 62 6.28 5.25 -23.45
N ASP A 63 6.26 5.95 -24.58
CA ASP A 63 7.46 6.46 -25.24
C ASP A 63 8.05 7.68 -24.51
N ASN A 64 7.24 8.48 -23.80
CA ASN A 64 7.72 9.65 -23.05
C ASN A 64 8.62 9.31 -21.85
N ILE A 65 8.54 8.08 -21.31
CA ILE A 65 9.49 7.59 -20.29
C ILE A 65 10.84 7.19 -20.91
N ALA A 66 10.90 6.96 -22.23
CA ALA A 66 12.15 6.58 -22.88
C ALA A 66 13.13 7.77 -22.86
N ARG A 67 14.23 7.61 -22.13
CA ARG A 67 15.30 8.59 -21.96
C ARG A 67 16.61 7.84 -21.85
N GLY A 68 17.68 8.34 -22.47
CA GLY A 68 19.01 7.71 -22.39
C GLY A 68 18.99 6.27 -22.92
N GLU A 69 19.35 5.32 -22.06
CA GLU A 69 19.35 3.88 -22.36
C GLU A 69 18.05 3.20 -21.93
N CYS A 70 17.22 3.83 -21.09
CA CYS A 70 15.92 3.31 -20.70
C CYS A 70 14.97 3.24 -21.90
N PRO A 71 14.53 2.04 -22.32
CA PRO A 71 13.59 1.90 -23.41
C PRO A 71 12.19 2.35 -22.97
N ARG A 72 11.27 2.44 -23.94
CA ARG A 72 9.83 2.63 -23.68
C ARG A 72 9.32 1.60 -22.68
N LEU A 73 8.32 2.00 -21.88
CA LEU A 73 7.65 1.08 -20.97
C LEU A 73 7.01 -0.07 -21.79
N PRO A 74 7.28 -1.35 -21.43
CA PRO A 74 6.65 -2.49 -22.09
C PRO A 74 5.13 -2.35 -22.19
N THR A 75 4.57 -2.81 -23.29
CA THR A 75 3.12 -2.71 -23.49
C THR A 75 2.41 -3.65 -22.53
N ARG A 76 1.27 -3.19 -22.01
CA ARG A 76 0.38 -4.01 -21.18
C ARG A 76 0.02 -5.31 -21.92
N PRO A 77 0.12 -6.49 -21.29
CA PRO A 77 -0.32 -7.73 -21.90
C PRO A 77 -1.85 -7.72 -22.07
N VAL A 78 -2.31 -7.99 -23.29
CA VAL A 78 -3.74 -8.14 -23.62
C VAL A 78 -4.13 -9.58 -23.34
N ILE A 79 -4.75 -9.83 -22.18
CA ILE A 79 -5.15 -11.17 -21.75
C ILE A 79 -6.59 -11.16 -21.21
N GLU A 80 -7.40 -12.13 -21.63
CA GLU A 80 -8.82 -12.24 -21.25
C GLU A 80 -9.04 -12.61 -19.77
N THR A 81 -8.10 -13.36 -19.18
CA THR A 81 -8.30 -13.99 -17.86
C THR A 81 -8.09 -13.10 -16.66
N SER A 82 -7.32 -12.05 -16.81
CA SER A 82 -7.12 -11.10 -15.74
C SER A 82 -8.11 -9.96 -15.92
N GLY A 83 -9.31 -10.15 -15.38
CA GLY A 83 -10.33 -9.09 -15.26
C GLY A 83 -9.74 -7.67 -15.12
N ASN A 84 -10.16 -6.76 -15.98
CA ASN A 84 -9.93 -5.33 -15.81
C ASN A 84 -8.47 -4.93 -15.55
N TYR A 85 -7.56 -5.31 -16.45
CA TYR A 85 -6.30 -4.60 -16.58
C TYR A 85 -6.49 -3.46 -17.56
N SER A 86 -7.10 -2.39 -17.07
CA SER A 86 -7.07 -1.15 -17.83
C SER A 86 -5.62 -0.64 -17.90
N GLN A 87 -5.30 0.21 -18.86
CA GLN A 87 -3.97 0.82 -18.96
C GLN A 87 -3.62 1.57 -17.66
N GLU A 88 -4.62 2.22 -17.05
CA GLU A 88 -4.46 2.91 -15.78
C GLU A 88 -4.08 1.95 -14.65
N ALA A 89 -4.71 0.78 -14.57
CA ALA A 89 -4.38 -0.22 -13.56
C ALA A 89 -2.97 -0.80 -13.76
N TYR A 90 -2.54 -0.97 -15.02
CA TYR A 90 -1.19 -1.40 -15.36
C TYR A 90 -0.15 -0.36 -14.91
N VAL A 91 -0.33 0.91 -15.27
CA VAL A 91 0.57 2.00 -14.92
C VAL A 91 0.62 2.24 -13.41
N LEU A 92 -0.53 2.24 -12.71
CA LEU A 92 -0.56 2.31 -11.24
C LEU A 92 0.18 1.13 -10.60
N TRP A 93 0.07 -0.05 -11.19
CA TRP A 93 0.78 -1.21 -10.70
C TRP A 93 2.30 -1.11 -10.92
N VAL A 94 2.79 -0.37 -11.91
CA VAL A 94 4.23 -0.13 -12.08
C VAL A 94 4.68 1.03 -11.18
N PHE A 95 4.09 2.22 -11.32
CA PHE A 95 4.57 3.47 -10.71
C PHE A 95 3.80 3.94 -9.48
N GLY A 96 2.55 3.52 -9.29
CA GLY A 96 1.67 4.00 -8.20
C GLY A 96 2.03 3.50 -6.81
N GLY A 97 3.14 2.77 -6.67
CA GLY A 97 3.57 2.19 -5.41
C GLY A 97 2.64 1.07 -4.93
N GLY A 98 2.68 0.82 -3.63
CA GLY A 98 1.86 -0.19 -2.98
C GLY A 98 2.44 -0.65 -1.66
N PRO A 99 1.81 -1.61 -0.99
CA PRO A 99 2.34 -2.18 0.24
C PRO A 99 3.52 -3.11 -0.05
N CYS A 100 4.52 -3.07 0.82
CA CYS A 100 5.62 -4.02 0.84
C CYS A 100 5.08 -5.44 1.04
N SER A 101 5.49 -6.38 0.19
CA SER A 101 5.03 -7.77 0.22
C SER A 101 5.49 -8.53 1.48
N HIS A 102 6.49 -8.02 2.19
CA HIS A 102 6.96 -8.60 3.46
C HIS A 102 6.33 -7.95 4.69
N CYS A 103 6.43 -6.63 4.81
CA CYS A 103 6.09 -5.91 6.05
C CYS A 103 4.91 -4.96 5.93
N THR A 104 4.19 -4.99 4.80
CA THR A 104 2.99 -4.20 4.46
C THR A 104 3.13 -2.68 4.47
N LYS A 105 4.29 -2.14 4.85
CA LYS A 105 4.59 -0.71 4.79
C LYS A 105 4.38 -0.17 3.38
N PRO A 106 3.74 1.00 3.21
CA PRO A 106 3.66 1.66 1.91
C PRO A 106 5.05 1.90 1.33
N THR A 107 5.21 1.65 0.04
CA THR A 107 6.43 1.90 -0.72
C THR A 107 6.10 2.42 -2.11
N THR A 108 6.92 3.34 -2.61
CA THR A 108 6.90 3.82 -4.00
C THR A 108 7.89 3.07 -4.88
N SER A 109 8.74 2.20 -4.30
CA SER A 109 9.72 1.41 -5.04
C SER A 109 9.04 0.51 -6.06
N LEU A 110 9.54 0.48 -7.30
CA LEU A 110 9.08 -0.41 -8.36
C LEU A 110 8.97 -1.88 -7.89
N PRO A 111 8.08 -2.67 -8.50
CA PRO A 111 8.09 -4.12 -8.28
C PRO A 111 9.49 -4.67 -8.58
N PHE A 112 10.02 -5.54 -7.71
CA PHE A 112 11.28 -6.25 -7.97
C PHE A 112 11.04 -7.63 -8.59
N HIS A 113 9.78 -8.08 -8.62
CA HIS A 113 9.36 -9.30 -9.29
C HIS A 113 8.00 -9.07 -9.94
N PHE A 114 7.98 -8.83 -11.25
CA PHE A 114 6.75 -8.41 -11.95
C PHE A 114 5.69 -9.51 -12.05
N LEU A 115 6.08 -10.77 -12.28
CA LEU A 115 5.14 -11.90 -12.33
C LEU A 115 4.32 -12.03 -11.03
N PHE A 116 4.99 -11.92 -9.88
CA PHE A 116 4.36 -12.01 -8.55
C PHE A 116 3.98 -10.65 -7.95
N ARG A 117 4.29 -9.55 -8.65
CA ARG A 117 4.02 -8.16 -8.24
C ARG A 117 4.63 -7.78 -6.90
N PHE A 118 5.74 -8.38 -6.54
CA PHE A 118 6.32 -8.10 -5.24
C PHE A 118 7.00 -6.74 -5.22
N ARG A 119 6.73 -6.02 -4.14
CA ARG A 119 7.41 -4.77 -3.80
C ARG A 119 8.11 -4.93 -2.47
N ALA A 120 9.27 -4.32 -2.34
CA ALA A 120 10.00 -4.25 -1.09
C ALA A 120 10.20 -2.79 -0.70
N CYS A 121 9.99 -2.46 0.57
CA CYS A 121 10.28 -1.12 1.08
C CYS A 121 11.76 -0.94 1.47
N SER A 122 12.57 -1.99 1.38
CA SER A 122 13.99 -1.99 1.74
C SER A 122 14.69 -3.23 1.20
N SER A 123 16.00 -3.14 0.99
CA SER A 123 16.83 -4.28 0.58
C SER A 123 16.79 -5.43 1.58
N ARG A 124 16.53 -5.17 2.87
CA ARG A 124 16.30 -6.22 3.86
C ARG A 124 15.01 -6.99 3.57
N CYS A 125 13.91 -6.29 3.29
CA CYS A 125 12.64 -6.94 2.93
C CYS A 125 12.80 -7.73 1.64
N GLU A 126 13.47 -7.16 0.64
CA GLU A 126 13.77 -7.82 -0.64
C GLU A 126 14.62 -9.09 -0.43
N LYS A 127 15.72 -9.01 0.32
CA LYS A 127 16.53 -10.18 0.67
C LYS A 127 15.72 -11.23 1.41
N ILE A 128 14.82 -10.86 2.32
CA ILE A 128 13.94 -11.82 3.00
C ILE A 128 12.96 -12.47 2.01
N LEU A 129 12.46 -11.71 1.03
CA LEU A 129 11.59 -12.21 -0.03
C LEU A 129 12.31 -13.13 -1.02
N MET A 130 13.61 -12.90 -1.27
CA MET A 130 14.43 -13.67 -2.21
C MET A 130 15.18 -14.85 -1.55
N SER A 131 15.52 -14.76 -0.26
CA SER A 131 16.31 -15.77 0.48
C SER A 131 15.51 -17.00 0.88
N ARG A 132 14.19 -16.93 0.78
CA ARG A 132 13.30 -18.02 1.19
C ARG A 132 12.83 -18.72 -0.08
N GLU A 133 13.05 -20.03 -0.16
CA GLU A 133 12.49 -20.92 -1.21
C GLU A 133 10.94 -21.03 -1.15
N HIS A 134 10.24 -19.98 -0.76
CA HIS A 134 8.83 -20.00 -0.41
C HIS A 134 8.03 -19.17 -1.43
N LEU A 135 6.95 -19.76 -1.95
CA LEU A 135 5.90 -19.00 -2.63
C LEU A 135 5.16 -18.16 -1.58
N TYR A 136 4.94 -16.88 -1.89
CA TYR A 136 4.14 -16.00 -1.04
C TYR A 136 2.68 -16.01 -1.49
N PHE A 137 1.78 -16.34 -0.57
CA PHE A 137 0.35 -16.24 -0.76
C PHE A 137 -0.23 -15.13 0.12
N CYS A 138 -1.00 -14.22 -0.46
CA CYS A 138 -1.75 -13.23 0.29
C CYS A 138 -3.08 -13.86 0.76
N SER A 139 -3.20 -14.15 2.06
CA SER A 139 -4.42 -14.73 2.64
C SER A 139 -5.48 -13.70 3.05
N ALA A 140 -5.14 -12.41 3.05
CA ALA A 140 -6.03 -11.36 3.54
C ALA A 140 -7.16 -11.00 2.56
N GLY A 141 -7.18 -11.56 1.34
CA GLY A 141 -8.16 -11.21 0.30
C GLY A 141 -8.12 -9.73 -0.13
N GLN A 142 -7.25 -8.90 0.44
CA GLN A 142 -7.18 -7.46 0.19
C GLN A 142 -6.81 -7.12 -1.26
N PHE A 143 -6.19 -8.06 -1.97
CA PHE A 143 -5.86 -7.92 -3.39
C PHE A 143 -6.65 -8.90 -4.28
N ASP A 144 -7.58 -9.70 -3.72
CA ASP A 144 -8.40 -10.68 -4.48
C ASP A 144 -9.46 -10.01 -5.38
N ALA A 145 -9.74 -8.72 -5.17
CA ALA A 145 -10.55 -7.90 -6.07
C ALA A 145 -9.78 -7.42 -7.31
N LEU A 146 -8.44 -7.52 -7.30
CA LEU A 146 -7.58 -7.18 -8.45
C LEU A 146 -7.34 -8.47 -9.24
N ALA A 147 -7.56 -8.47 -10.55
CA ALA A 147 -7.70 -9.74 -11.27
C ALA A 147 -6.45 -10.60 -11.47
N TYR A 148 -5.36 -10.27 -10.80
CA TYR A 148 -4.05 -10.89 -10.99
C TYR A 148 -3.59 -11.72 -9.80
N THR A 149 -4.15 -11.51 -8.63
CA THR A 149 -4.03 -12.47 -7.50
C THR A 149 -4.77 -13.76 -7.79
N LYS A 150 -5.66 -13.76 -8.79
CA LYS A 150 -6.20 -14.99 -9.41
C LYS A 150 -5.13 -15.83 -10.12
N GLY A 151 -3.94 -15.30 -10.37
CA GLY A 151 -2.84 -15.97 -11.07
C GLY A 151 -1.82 -16.68 -10.17
N LEU A 152 -1.90 -16.54 -8.85
CA LEU A 152 -1.03 -17.31 -7.94
C LEU A 152 -1.71 -18.63 -7.58
N PRO A 153 -0.94 -19.74 -7.45
CA PRO A 153 -1.47 -20.95 -6.85
C PRO A 153 -2.11 -20.63 -5.49
N ARG A 154 -3.06 -21.43 -5.01
CA ARG A 154 -3.62 -21.26 -3.66
C ARG A 154 -3.26 -22.48 -2.85
N LEU A 155 -2.34 -22.34 -1.90
CA LEU A 155 -2.09 -23.36 -0.88
C LEU A 155 -2.20 -22.71 0.50
N THR A 156 -3.13 -23.22 1.30
CA THR A 156 -3.29 -22.86 2.71
C THR A 156 -2.74 -23.97 3.57
N GLU A 157 -1.62 -23.72 4.24
CA GLU A 157 -1.30 -24.41 5.49
C GLU A 157 -1.56 -23.44 6.64
N VAL A 158 -2.44 -23.83 7.56
CA VAL A 158 -2.93 -22.96 8.64
C VAL A 158 -1.93 -22.97 9.79
N ASN A 159 -1.22 -21.85 9.99
CA ASN A 159 -0.56 -21.59 11.26
C ASN A 159 -1.37 -20.52 12.01
N PRO A 160 -1.94 -20.79 13.21
CA PRO A 160 -2.90 -19.91 13.87
C PRO A 160 -2.38 -18.52 14.27
N TRP A 161 -1.06 -18.29 14.16
CA TRP A 161 -0.39 -17.12 14.73
C TRP A 161 0.25 -16.19 13.69
N MET A 162 0.18 -16.51 12.39
CA MET A 162 0.75 -15.68 11.32
C MET A 162 -0.30 -15.35 10.24
N THR A 163 -0.36 -14.08 9.83
CA THR A 163 -1.21 -13.57 8.74
C THR A 163 -0.65 -13.87 7.34
N THR A 164 0.34 -14.75 7.22
CA THR A 164 0.99 -15.10 5.96
C THR A 164 1.16 -16.61 5.91
N HIS A 165 0.61 -17.24 4.87
CA HIS A 165 0.68 -18.68 4.65
C HIS A 165 1.78 -18.99 3.62
N TYR A 166 2.41 -20.13 3.80
CA TYR A 166 3.53 -20.58 2.97
C TYR A 166 3.18 -21.92 2.34
N ALA A 167 3.61 -22.14 1.10
CA ALA A 167 3.74 -23.49 0.57
C ALA A 167 4.91 -23.58 -0.41
N PRO A 168 5.55 -24.76 -0.53
CA PRO A 168 6.64 -24.95 -1.49
C PRO A 168 6.12 -25.01 -2.92
N LEU A 169 6.80 -24.32 -3.86
CA LEU A 169 6.48 -24.29 -5.30
C LEU A 169 6.33 -25.70 -5.92
N LYS A 170 7.03 -26.69 -5.34
CA LYS A 170 7.01 -28.11 -5.74
C LYS A 170 5.69 -28.85 -5.37
N ALA A 171 4.83 -28.27 -4.54
CA ALA A 171 3.58 -28.90 -4.08
C ALA A 171 2.40 -28.69 -5.05
N VAL A 172 2.41 -27.64 -5.88
CA VAL A 172 1.38 -27.40 -6.90
C VAL A 172 1.86 -27.97 -8.22
N LYS A 173 1.60 -29.25 -8.44
CA LYS A 173 2.10 -29.99 -9.61
C LYS A 173 1.22 -29.82 -10.85
N ASN A 174 -0.09 -29.60 -10.69
CA ASN A 174 -1.05 -29.48 -11.81
C ASN A 174 -2.44 -28.94 -11.36
N ALA A 175 -3.31 -28.66 -12.33
CA ALA A 175 -4.69 -28.20 -12.19
C ALA A 175 -5.53 -28.98 -11.16
N LYS A 176 -5.33 -30.31 -11.15
CA LYS A 176 -6.06 -31.23 -10.28
C LYS A 176 -5.71 -31.00 -8.80
N HIS A 177 -4.45 -30.67 -8.50
CA HIS A 177 -4.02 -30.30 -7.15
C HIS A 177 -4.64 -28.97 -6.69
N GLU A 178 -4.68 -27.95 -7.56
CA GLU A 178 -5.30 -26.65 -7.24
C GLU A 178 -6.82 -26.76 -7.08
N ALA A 179 -7.50 -27.50 -7.97
CA ALA A 179 -8.93 -27.78 -7.88
C ALA A 179 -9.27 -28.58 -6.62
N ASN A 180 -8.45 -29.57 -6.25
CA ASN A 180 -8.62 -30.32 -5.01
C ASN A 180 -8.41 -29.43 -3.77
N ALA A 181 -7.42 -28.54 -3.77
CA ALA A 181 -7.21 -27.58 -2.68
C ALA A 181 -8.37 -26.58 -2.56
N ALA A 182 -8.83 -26.01 -3.67
CA ALA A 182 -10.01 -25.13 -3.72
C ALA A 182 -11.28 -25.86 -3.27
N THR A 183 -11.45 -27.13 -3.67
CA THR A 183 -12.57 -27.98 -3.27
C THR A 183 -12.51 -28.34 -1.79
N GLN A 184 -11.33 -28.64 -1.25
CA GLN A 184 -11.14 -28.87 0.18
C GLN A 184 -11.49 -27.61 0.98
N ILE A 185 -11.05 -26.42 0.56
CA ILE A 185 -11.44 -25.13 1.19
C ILE A 185 -12.96 -24.92 1.13
N THR A 186 -13.59 -25.26 0.00
CA THR A 186 -15.05 -25.14 -0.17
C THR A 186 -15.82 -26.16 0.67
N LYS A 187 -15.26 -27.36 0.88
CA LYS A 187 -15.81 -28.40 1.76
C LYS A 187 -15.55 -28.09 3.25
N PHE A 188 -14.44 -27.45 3.59
CA PHE A 188 -14.13 -26.96 4.93
C PHE A 188 -15.05 -25.82 5.39
N LYS A 189 -15.78 -25.14 4.48
CA LYS A 189 -16.94 -24.28 4.88
C LYS A 189 -18.03 -25.05 5.63
N ASN A 190 -18.11 -26.38 5.46
CA ASN A 190 -19.08 -27.23 6.15
C ASN A 190 -18.50 -27.91 7.39
N PHE A 191 -17.17 -27.88 7.59
CA PHE A 191 -16.49 -28.45 8.76
C PHE A 191 -15.91 -27.33 9.62
N SER A 192 -16.81 -26.59 10.27
CA SER A 192 -16.66 -26.01 11.60
C SER A 192 -15.23 -25.69 12.12
N LEU A 193 -14.52 -24.75 11.48
CA LEU A 193 -13.78 -23.77 12.28
C LEU A 193 -14.83 -22.86 12.91
N ARG A 194 -15.18 -23.16 14.15
CA ARG A 194 -16.16 -22.43 14.97
C ARG A 194 -15.99 -20.91 14.82
N GLY A 195 -16.96 -20.26 14.17
CA GLY A 195 -17.26 -18.84 14.39
C GLY A 195 -16.84 -17.82 13.33
N HIS A 196 -16.02 -18.14 12.33
CA HIS A 196 -15.68 -17.17 11.28
C HIS A 196 -16.43 -17.47 9.98
N ARG A 197 -17.66 -16.92 9.86
CA ARG A 197 -18.24 -16.70 8.53
C ARG A 197 -17.26 -15.84 7.73
N PRO A 198 -17.03 -16.12 6.43
CA PRO A 198 -16.44 -15.12 5.55
C PRO A 198 -17.21 -13.81 5.74
N PRO A 199 -16.55 -12.64 5.74
CA PRO A 199 -17.24 -11.37 5.90
C PRO A 199 -18.43 -11.31 4.94
N ALA A 200 -19.59 -10.83 5.40
CA ALA A 200 -20.85 -10.82 4.64
C ALA A 200 -20.75 -10.09 3.27
N PHE A 201 -19.66 -9.37 3.05
CA PHE A 201 -19.33 -8.60 1.85
C PHE A 201 -18.60 -9.42 0.77
N CYS A 202 -18.18 -10.66 1.07
CA CYS A 202 -17.52 -11.54 0.10
C CYS A 202 -18.56 -12.23 -0.80
N ASN A 203 -19.09 -11.48 -1.77
CA ASN A 203 -20.01 -11.95 -2.81
C ASN A 203 -19.30 -12.78 -3.89
N PHE A 204 -18.53 -13.80 -3.51
CA PHE A 204 -17.96 -14.70 -4.51
C PHE A 204 -19.04 -15.66 -5.02
N LYS A 205 -19.38 -15.56 -6.31
CA LYS A 205 -20.16 -16.58 -7.02
C LYS A 205 -19.48 -17.93 -6.79
N ARG A 206 -20.21 -18.90 -6.23
CA ARG A 206 -19.75 -20.29 -6.17
C ARG A 206 -19.65 -20.78 -7.61
N ARG A 207 -18.42 -21.03 -8.07
CA ARG A 207 -18.16 -21.53 -9.42
C ARG A 207 -18.42 -23.04 -9.50
N THR A 208 -18.97 -23.50 -10.62
CA THR A 208 -19.08 -24.92 -10.92
C THR A 208 -17.69 -25.50 -11.28
N LEU A 209 -17.54 -26.82 -11.27
CA LEU A 209 -16.28 -27.46 -11.66
C LEU A 209 -15.91 -27.12 -13.13
N PRO A 210 -16.83 -27.16 -14.11
CA PRO A 210 -16.54 -26.71 -15.48
C PRO A 210 -16.11 -25.23 -15.56
N GLU A 211 -16.75 -24.32 -14.80
CA GLU A 211 -16.35 -22.91 -14.75
C GLU A 211 -14.93 -22.71 -14.17
N LEU A 212 -14.50 -23.60 -13.26
CA LEU A 212 -13.14 -23.61 -12.72
C LEU A 212 -12.14 -24.17 -13.72
N GLU A 213 -12.50 -25.23 -14.44
CA GLU A 213 -11.67 -25.84 -15.49
C GLU A 213 -11.46 -24.88 -16.67
N GLU A 214 -12.51 -24.23 -17.14
CA GLU A 214 -12.44 -23.20 -18.19
C GLU A 214 -11.53 -22.03 -17.76
N GLU A 215 -11.75 -21.51 -16.56
CA GLU A 215 -10.89 -20.48 -15.99
C GLU A 215 -9.42 -20.91 -15.93
N TYR A 216 -9.16 -22.15 -15.51
CA TYR A 216 -7.81 -22.69 -15.44
C TYR A 216 -7.19 -22.80 -16.83
N LEU A 217 -7.94 -23.32 -17.81
CA LEU A 217 -7.48 -23.43 -19.19
C LEU A 217 -7.11 -22.05 -19.76
N ARG A 218 -7.98 -21.06 -19.56
CA ARG A 218 -7.71 -19.70 -19.97
C ARG A 218 -6.46 -19.13 -19.25
N ARG A 219 -6.23 -19.47 -17.98
CA ARG A 219 -5.01 -19.04 -17.24
C ARG A 219 -3.76 -19.69 -17.79
N CYS A 220 -3.80 -20.99 -18.08
CA CYS A 220 -2.71 -21.70 -18.73
C CYS A 220 -2.36 -21.07 -20.08
N ASN A 221 -3.37 -20.69 -20.87
CA ASN A 221 -3.16 -20.04 -22.16
C ASN A 221 -2.57 -18.62 -22.03
N SER A 222 -2.98 -17.87 -21.01
CA SER A 222 -2.44 -16.52 -20.76
C SER A 222 -1.05 -16.51 -20.12
N ARG A 223 -0.65 -17.61 -19.45
CA ARG A 223 0.57 -17.66 -18.65
C ARG A 223 1.84 -17.33 -19.44
N PRO A 224 2.09 -17.89 -20.64
CA PRO A 224 3.27 -17.54 -21.43
C PRO A 224 3.35 -16.05 -21.76
N VAL A 225 2.20 -15.40 -22.03
CA VAL A 225 2.13 -13.97 -22.33
C VAL A 225 2.47 -13.13 -21.09
N ILE A 226 1.97 -13.54 -19.91
CA ILE A 226 2.27 -12.87 -18.64
C ILE A 226 3.74 -13.03 -18.28
N GLU A 227 4.30 -14.24 -18.42
CA GLU A 227 5.71 -14.53 -18.13
C GLU A 227 6.63 -13.73 -19.07
N LYS A 228 6.31 -13.68 -20.37
CA LYS A 228 7.03 -12.85 -21.33
C LYS A 228 7.00 -11.37 -20.93
N SER A 229 5.82 -10.82 -20.65
CA SER A 229 5.66 -9.42 -20.24
C SER A 229 6.38 -9.11 -18.92
N ALA A 230 6.38 -10.06 -17.97
CA ALA A 230 7.09 -9.91 -16.71
C ALA A 230 8.61 -9.87 -16.90
N ASN A 231 9.15 -10.67 -17.83
CA ASN A 231 10.57 -10.65 -18.17
C ASN A 231 10.95 -9.34 -18.88
N GLU A 232 10.14 -8.90 -19.85
CA GLU A 232 10.34 -7.60 -20.52
C GLU A 232 10.35 -6.42 -19.52
N LEU A 233 9.45 -6.45 -18.53
CA LEU A 233 9.44 -5.46 -17.45
C LEU A 233 10.63 -5.58 -16.52
N GLN A 234 11.15 -6.79 -16.29
CA GLN A 234 12.33 -7.00 -15.48
C GLN A 234 13.57 -6.41 -16.16
N ASP A 235 13.74 -6.66 -17.46
CA ASP A 235 14.82 -6.11 -18.28
C ASP A 235 14.71 -4.58 -18.35
N TRP A 236 13.50 -4.06 -18.59
CA TRP A 236 13.22 -2.62 -18.58
C TRP A 236 13.54 -1.96 -17.25
N ARG A 237 13.17 -2.60 -16.12
CA ARG A 237 13.35 -2.04 -14.78
C ARG A 237 14.82 -1.77 -14.47
N ASP A 238 15.70 -2.68 -14.84
CA ASP A 238 17.10 -2.56 -14.47
C ASP A 238 17.76 -1.39 -15.22
N LEU A 239 17.39 -1.16 -16.48
CA LEU A 239 17.77 0.04 -17.25
C LEU A 239 17.13 1.32 -16.69
N TYR A 240 15.83 1.29 -16.40
CA TYR A 240 15.12 2.41 -15.79
C TYR A 240 15.76 2.83 -14.46
N LEU A 241 16.13 1.87 -13.60
CA LEU A 241 16.72 2.17 -12.29
C LEU A 241 18.13 2.78 -12.42
N ALA A 242 18.89 2.39 -13.44
CA ALA A 242 20.18 3.01 -13.72
C ALA A 242 20.00 4.50 -14.08
N ASP A 243 19.12 4.81 -15.04
CA ASP A 243 18.83 6.19 -15.44
C ASP A 243 18.15 6.99 -14.33
N PHE A 244 17.27 6.37 -13.54
CA PHE A 244 16.64 6.99 -12.38
C PHE A 244 17.67 7.49 -11.38
N LEU A 245 18.73 6.71 -11.11
CA LEU A 245 19.79 7.13 -10.19
C LEU A 245 20.53 8.36 -10.72
N VAL A 246 20.89 8.36 -12.00
CA VAL A 246 21.56 9.49 -12.66
C VAL A 246 20.70 10.76 -12.61
N VAL A 247 19.43 10.65 -12.99
CA VAL A 247 18.48 11.76 -12.95
C VAL A 247 18.26 12.25 -11.51
N SER A 248 18.11 11.33 -10.56
CA SER A 248 17.89 11.66 -9.15
C SER A 248 19.08 12.43 -8.55
N GLU A 249 20.31 12.02 -8.86
CA GLU A 249 21.52 12.74 -8.45
C GLU A 249 21.59 14.14 -9.07
N ALA A 250 21.29 14.27 -10.36
CA ALA A 250 21.27 15.56 -11.06
C ALA A 250 20.19 16.51 -10.49
N ASN A 251 18.98 16.00 -10.26
CA ASN A 251 17.88 16.75 -9.66
C ASN A 251 18.20 17.16 -8.23
N ASN A 252 18.81 16.27 -7.43
CA ASN A 252 19.26 16.62 -6.09
C ASN A 252 20.35 17.71 -6.11
N ALA A 253 21.32 17.63 -7.03
CA ALA A 253 22.33 18.67 -7.21
C ALA A 253 21.71 20.03 -7.60
N PHE A 254 20.68 20.01 -8.46
CA PHE A 254 19.90 21.21 -8.79
C PHE A 254 19.23 21.80 -7.55
N VAL A 255 18.56 20.99 -6.73
CA VAL A 255 17.92 21.44 -5.48
C VAL A 255 18.94 22.01 -4.49
N VAL A 256 20.11 21.38 -4.35
CA VAL A 256 21.22 21.89 -3.52
C VAL A 256 21.69 23.26 -4.00
N LYS A 257 21.84 23.45 -5.31
CA LYS A 257 22.19 24.74 -5.90
C LYS A 257 21.14 25.81 -5.59
N MET A 258 19.86 25.52 -5.83
CA MET A 258 18.77 26.46 -5.55
C MET A 258 18.67 26.81 -4.05
N ALA A 259 18.88 25.83 -3.16
CA ALA A 259 18.92 26.05 -1.73
C ALA A 259 20.05 27.01 -1.33
N LYS A 260 21.25 26.83 -1.90
CA LYS A 260 22.40 27.72 -1.68
C LYS A 260 22.10 29.14 -2.18
N ASP A 261 21.62 29.27 -3.41
CA ASP A 261 21.33 30.55 -4.06
C ASP A 261 20.27 31.36 -3.29
N LYS A 262 19.33 30.66 -2.63
CA LYS A 262 18.25 31.27 -1.84
C LYS A 262 18.53 31.27 -0.34
N GLN A 263 19.72 30.86 0.08
CA GLN A 263 20.15 30.79 1.49
C GLN A 263 19.18 29.99 2.39
N VAL A 264 18.58 28.93 1.85
CA VAL A 264 17.71 28.00 2.58
C VAL A 264 18.45 26.70 2.83
N LYS A 265 18.21 26.05 3.98
CA LYS A 265 18.75 24.71 4.25
C LYS A 265 18.14 23.70 3.27
N VAL A 266 18.98 22.93 2.59
CA VAL A 266 18.59 21.88 1.62
C VAL A 266 17.51 20.96 2.20
N THR A 267 17.66 20.53 3.46
CA THR A 267 16.67 19.67 4.13
C THR A 267 15.28 20.30 4.22
N ARG A 268 15.20 21.60 4.52
CA ARG A 268 13.91 22.32 4.55
C ARG A 268 13.27 22.35 3.18
N LEU A 269 14.07 22.54 2.14
CA LEU A 269 13.59 22.59 0.77
C LEU A 269 13.02 21.24 0.34
N HIS A 270 13.70 20.13 0.64
CA HIS A 270 13.15 18.77 0.40
C HIS A 270 11.91 18.47 1.25
N ASP A 271 11.80 19.04 2.45
CA ASP A 271 10.65 18.85 3.33
C ASP A 271 9.41 19.66 2.87
N ALA A 272 9.55 20.58 1.92
CA ALA A 272 8.43 21.30 1.35
C ALA A 272 7.60 20.36 0.44
N PRO A 273 6.29 20.15 0.71
CA PRO A 273 5.46 19.23 -0.04
C PRO A 273 5.51 19.42 -1.56
N THR A 274 5.50 20.66 -2.05
CA THR A 274 5.57 20.94 -3.49
C THR A 274 6.92 20.53 -4.07
N MET A 275 8.04 20.85 -3.42
CA MET A 275 9.37 20.43 -3.89
C MET A 275 9.51 18.91 -3.88
N LYS A 276 9.05 18.25 -2.81
CA LYS A 276 9.05 16.78 -2.73
C LYS A 276 8.28 16.16 -3.89
N GLY A 277 7.07 16.66 -4.16
CA GLY A 277 6.25 16.20 -5.28
C GLY A 277 6.93 16.40 -6.64
N LEU A 278 7.59 17.55 -6.85
CA LEU A 278 8.36 17.82 -8.07
C LEU A 278 9.53 16.85 -8.24
N VAL A 279 10.37 16.68 -7.22
CA VAL A 279 11.52 15.75 -7.28
C VAL A 279 11.04 14.32 -7.51
N ASP A 280 9.99 13.88 -6.81
CA ASP A 280 9.43 12.54 -6.96
C ASP A 280 8.86 12.32 -8.38
N ALA A 281 8.18 13.31 -8.96
CA ALA A 281 7.62 13.23 -10.32
C ALA A 281 8.72 13.26 -11.39
N PHE A 282 9.62 14.24 -11.34
CA PHE A 282 10.70 14.38 -12.33
C PHE A 282 11.65 13.18 -12.30
N ASN A 283 11.99 12.65 -11.12
CA ASN A 283 12.80 11.43 -11.06
C ASN A 283 12.05 10.23 -11.64
N ARG A 284 10.74 10.08 -11.35
CA ARG A 284 9.92 8.99 -11.89
C ARG A 284 9.85 9.03 -13.42
N ASP A 285 9.76 10.22 -13.99
CA ASP A 285 9.60 10.41 -15.44
C ASP A 285 10.96 10.56 -16.16
N LEU A 286 12.07 10.33 -15.44
CA LEU A 286 13.44 10.48 -15.93
C LEU A 286 13.73 11.86 -16.53
N GLU A 287 13.14 12.91 -15.95
CA GLU A 287 13.29 14.29 -16.38
C GLU A 287 14.13 15.13 -15.40
N LEU A 288 14.83 16.11 -15.96
CA LEU A 288 15.64 17.05 -15.18
C LEU A 288 14.82 18.27 -14.77
N LEU A 289 14.94 18.65 -13.50
CA LEU A 289 14.43 19.92 -13.00
C LEU A 289 15.17 21.07 -13.68
N THR A 290 14.39 22.01 -14.22
CA THR A 290 14.92 23.18 -14.93
C THR A 290 14.72 24.46 -14.12
N PRO A 291 15.48 25.53 -14.43
CA PRO A 291 15.24 26.86 -13.86
C PRO A 291 13.81 27.37 -14.09
N HIS A 292 13.18 26.98 -15.20
CA HIS A 292 11.81 27.37 -15.52
C HIS A 292 10.80 26.74 -14.55
N VAL A 293 10.88 25.41 -14.36
CA VAL A 293 10.05 24.66 -13.39
C VAL A 293 10.24 25.24 -11.99
N TRP A 294 11.48 25.48 -11.58
CA TRP A 294 11.77 26.13 -10.30
C TRP A 294 11.09 27.50 -10.17
N THR A 295 11.24 28.37 -11.17
CA THR A 295 10.67 29.72 -11.14
C THR A 295 9.14 29.69 -10.98
N GLN A 296 8.47 28.76 -11.66
CA GLN A 296 7.02 28.59 -11.58
C GLN A 296 6.55 28.16 -10.18
N HIS A 297 7.28 27.25 -9.53
CA HIS A 297 6.83 26.64 -8.26
C HIS A 297 7.45 27.26 -7.01
N ALA A 298 8.52 28.05 -7.14
CA ALA A 298 9.24 28.69 -6.05
C ALA A 298 8.31 29.48 -5.10
N PRO A 299 7.35 30.32 -5.57
CA PRO A 299 6.48 31.08 -4.67
C PRO A 299 5.74 30.19 -3.67
N LYS A 300 5.12 29.11 -4.15
CA LYS A 300 4.38 28.15 -3.32
C LYS A 300 5.32 27.38 -2.37
N ILE A 301 6.49 26.97 -2.87
CA ILE A 301 7.49 26.30 -2.03
C ILE A 301 7.90 27.23 -0.87
N PHE A 302 8.17 28.50 -1.13
CA PHE A 302 8.55 29.45 -0.08
C PHE A 302 7.40 29.78 0.88
N GLU A 303 6.15 29.74 0.43
CA GLU A 303 4.97 29.81 1.29
C GLU A 303 4.92 28.62 2.26
N GLU A 304 5.04 27.38 1.76
CA GLU A 304 5.09 26.15 2.57
C GLU A 304 6.24 26.15 3.60
N LEU A 305 7.32 26.85 3.30
CA LEU A 305 8.46 27.01 4.20
C LEU A 305 8.19 27.99 5.35
N LYS A 306 7.31 28.99 5.18
CA LYS A 306 6.96 29.94 6.25
C LYS A 306 6.15 29.27 7.35
N ASP A 307 5.28 28.35 6.98
CA ASP A 307 4.32 27.70 7.90
C ASP A 307 4.92 26.62 8.78
N LYS A 308 6.16 26.18 8.50
CA LYS A 308 6.89 25.31 9.43
C LYS A 308 7.66 26.19 10.40
N PRO A 309 7.22 26.35 11.67
CA PRO A 309 8.01 27.06 12.66
C PRO A 309 9.32 26.32 12.83
N SER A 310 10.39 26.85 12.23
CA SER A 310 11.76 26.36 12.39
C SER A 310 12.33 26.74 13.75
N GLY A 311 11.46 26.84 14.75
CA GLY A 311 11.81 27.02 16.14
C GLY A 311 12.37 25.72 16.69
N LYS A 312 13.58 25.77 17.24
CA LYS A 312 13.89 24.86 18.31
C LYS A 312 13.30 25.51 19.57
N ASN A 313 12.35 24.86 20.20
CA ASN A 313 11.81 25.30 21.47
C ASN A 313 12.71 24.78 22.58
N ARG A 314 13.03 25.64 23.56
CA ARG A 314 13.57 25.15 24.82
C ARG A 314 12.45 24.50 25.60
N CYS A 315 12.66 23.25 26.01
CA CYS A 315 11.85 22.64 27.02
C CYS A 315 11.92 23.49 28.30
N THR A 316 10.77 23.87 28.83
CA THR A 316 10.67 24.69 30.05
C THR A 316 11.14 23.95 31.31
N LEU A 317 11.27 22.62 31.26
CA LEU A 317 11.57 21.77 32.42
C LEU A 317 13.04 21.36 32.51
N CYS A 318 13.69 20.97 31.40
CA CYS A 318 15.12 20.64 31.40
C CYS A 318 16.00 21.57 30.56
N ASN A 319 15.45 22.65 29.99
CA ASN A 319 16.15 23.57 29.09
C ASN A 319 16.76 22.95 27.82
N ARG A 320 16.49 21.65 27.52
CA ARG A 320 16.91 21.06 26.24
C ARG A 320 16.21 21.75 25.09
N THR A 321 16.98 22.03 24.05
CA THR A 321 16.46 22.67 22.84
C THR A 321 16.05 21.59 21.85
N VAL A 322 14.74 21.43 21.64
CA VAL A 322 14.12 20.40 20.80
C VAL A 322 13.32 21.06 19.69
N SER A 323 13.15 20.39 18.55
CA SER A 323 12.32 20.95 17.46
C SER A 323 10.88 21.17 17.95
N THR A 324 10.16 22.14 17.39
CA THR A 324 8.75 22.37 17.75
C THR A 324 7.91 21.09 17.69
N LEU A 325 8.08 20.28 16.65
CA LEU A 325 7.41 18.97 16.50
C LEU A 325 7.92 17.91 17.49
N GLY A 326 9.18 18.01 17.92
CA GLY A 326 9.80 17.10 18.88
C GLY A 326 9.56 17.49 20.34
N LEU A 327 9.04 18.69 20.60
CA LEU A 327 8.83 19.19 21.96
C LEU A 327 7.81 18.32 22.71
N GLU A 328 6.69 17.97 22.10
CA GLU A 328 5.69 17.09 22.74
C GLU A 328 6.26 15.70 23.04
N ALA A 329 6.97 15.09 22.10
CA ALA A 329 7.62 13.80 22.30
C ALA A 329 8.68 13.86 23.41
N HIS A 330 9.48 14.93 23.43
CA HIS A 330 10.47 15.17 24.46
C HIS A 330 9.84 15.39 25.84
N MET A 331 8.79 16.21 25.95
CA MET A 331 8.02 16.38 27.17
C MET A 331 7.49 15.03 27.67
N PHE A 332 6.97 14.22 26.76
CA PHE A 332 6.42 12.91 27.09
C PHE A 332 7.47 11.89 27.54
N ASP A 333 8.65 11.85 26.91
CA ASP A 333 9.69 10.86 27.21
C ASP A 333 10.64 11.28 28.35
N SER A 334 10.93 12.58 28.46
CA SER A 334 11.91 13.13 29.41
C SER A 334 11.27 13.73 30.67
N HIS A 335 9.97 14.04 30.64
CA HIS A 335 9.22 14.65 31.74
C HIS A 335 7.92 13.88 32.02
N LYS A 336 8.06 12.57 32.27
CA LYS A 336 6.95 11.62 32.45
C LYS A 336 5.95 12.01 33.54
N ASP A 337 6.40 12.79 34.52
CA ASP A 337 5.65 13.32 35.65
C ASP A 337 4.77 14.53 35.29
N GLN A 338 5.14 15.28 34.26
CA GLN A 338 4.46 16.52 33.85
C GLN A 338 3.81 16.46 32.46
N ALA A 339 4.10 15.43 31.67
CA ALA A 339 3.46 15.23 30.37
C ALA A 339 1.95 14.99 30.51
N SER A 340 1.16 15.44 29.54
CA SER A 340 -0.27 15.12 29.47
C SER A 340 -0.47 13.60 29.53
N ASP A 341 -1.62 13.18 30.05
CA ASP A 341 -1.88 11.76 30.30
C ASP A 341 -1.86 10.89 29.03
N LEU A 342 -1.89 11.48 27.83
CA LEU A 342 -1.84 10.77 26.55
C LEU A 342 -0.94 11.50 25.55
N ASN A 343 -0.06 10.77 24.87
CA ASN A 343 0.64 11.27 23.70
C ASN A 343 -0.31 11.44 22.49
N THR A 344 0.22 12.00 21.40
CA THR A 344 -0.50 12.19 20.12
C THR A 344 -1.06 10.92 19.49
N LYS A 345 -0.68 9.74 19.99
CA LYS A 345 -1.17 8.42 19.55
C LYS A 345 -2.14 7.79 20.57
N GLY A 346 -2.63 8.55 21.55
CA GLY A 346 -3.55 8.07 22.58
C GLY A 346 -2.94 7.05 23.54
N LYS A 347 -1.62 7.14 23.81
CA LYS A 347 -0.91 6.24 24.73
C LYS A 347 -0.24 6.96 25.88
N ALA A 348 -0.08 6.27 27.01
CA ALA A 348 0.36 6.81 28.29
C ALA A 348 1.43 5.94 28.96
N TYR A 349 2.32 6.56 29.74
CA TYR A 349 3.15 5.86 30.72
C TYR A 349 2.39 5.67 32.04
N CYS A 350 2.78 4.67 32.84
CA CYS A 350 2.24 4.52 34.19
C CYS A 350 3.02 5.38 35.18
N LYS A 351 2.35 6.36 35.79
CA LYS A 351 2.94 7.27 36.80
C LYS A 351 3.48 6.57 38.05
N HIS A 352 3.01 5.35 38.34
CA HIS A 352 3.48 4.53 39.46
C HIS A 352 4.64 3.58 39.09
N CYS A 353 5.04 3.53 37.81
CA CYS A 353 6.22 2.78 37.34
C CYS A 353 7.20 3.71 36.62
N PRO A 354 7.95 4.57 37.33
CA PRO A 354 8.82 5.57 36.69
C PRO A 354 9.87 4.95 35.74
N ASP A 355 10.35 3.74 36.06
CA ASP A 355 11.37 3.03 35.26
C ASP A 355 10.79 2.28 34.05
N SER A 356 9.46 2.15 33.96
CA SER A 356 8.85 1.47 32.82
C SER A 356 8.93 2.32 31.56
N LYS A 357 9.41 1.70 30.48
CA LYS A 357 9.38 2.26 29.11
C LYS A 357 8.14 1.82 28.33
N ARG A 358 7.21 1.12 28.97
CA ARG A 358 6.02 0.56 28.30
C ARG A 358 4.94 1.62 28.18
N LEU A 359 4.42 1.76 26.95
CA LEU A 359 3.28 2.61 26.64
C LEU A 359 1.99 1.79 26.57
N TYR A 360 0.95 2.30 27.22
CA TYR A 360 -0.35 1.68 27.32
C TYR A 360 -1.39 2.53 26.61
N THR A 361 -2.40 1.89 26.01
CA THR A 361 -3.67 2.58 25.71
C THR A 361 -4.37 2.96 27.02
N ARG A 362 -5.38 3.84 27.00
CA ARG A 362 -6.15 4.20 28.21
C ARG A 362 -6.63 2.97 28.98
N GLU A 363 -7.32 2.06 28.30
CA GLU A 363 -7.82 0.79 28.88
C GLU A 363 -6.67 -0.10 29.40
N GLY A 364 -5.58 -0.20 28.65
CA GLY A 364 -4.42 -0.99 29.06
C GLY A 364 -3.70 -0.42 30.29
N LEU A 365 -3.75 0.91 30.46
CA LEU A 365 -3.14 1.58 31.60
C LEU A 365 -3.98 1.38 32.87
N GLU A 366 -5.30 1.45 32.76
CA GLU A 366 -6.22 1.15 33.86
C GLU A 366 -6.05 -0.28 34.36
N GLU A 367 -5.97 -1.25 33.45
CA GLU A 367 -5.73 -2.64 33.81
C GLU A 367 -4.35 -2.83 34.47
N HIS A 368 -3.32 -2.20 33.93
CA HIS A 368 -1.99 -2.23 34.53
C HIS A 368 -1.97 -1.62 35.95
N ARG A 369 -2.66 -0.50 36.18
CA ARG A 369 -2.81 0.11 37.51
C ARG A 369 -3.57 -0.80 38.48
N ARG A 370 -4.63 -1.44 38.00
CA ARG A 370 -5.41 -2.40 38.77
C ARG A 370 -4.55 -3.58 39.24
N VAL A 371 -3.74 -4.14 38.36
CA VAL A 371 -2.94 -5.34 38.64
C VAL A 371 -1.66 -5.05 39.43
N CYS A 372 -0.97 -3.94 39.12
CA CYS A 372 0.38 -3.70 39.63
C CYS A 372 0.43 -2.68 40.78
N HIS A 373 -0.57 -1.81 40.93
CA HIS A 373 -0.49 -0.63 41.81
C HIS A 373 -1.64 -0.51 42.80
N SER A 374 -2.70 -1.30 42.64
CA SER A 374 -3.76 -1.38 43.63
C SER A 374 -3.32 -2.35 44.73
N GLY A 375 -3.28 -1.89 45.98
CA GLY A 375 -2.97 -2.68 47.18
C GLY A 375 -3.85 -3.94 47.32
N PRO A 376 -3.58 -4.77 48.34
CA PRO A 376 -3.76 -6.22 48.31
C PRO A 376 -5.06 -6.60 47.62
N LEU A 377 -4.91 -7.27 46.48
CA LEU A 377 -6.01 -7.82 45.72
C LEU A 377 -6.99 -8.45 46.72
N PRO A 378 -8.33 -8.28 46.56
CA PRO A 378 -9.25 -9.21 47.17
C PRO A 378 -8.74 -10.61 46.84
N PRO A 379 -8.71 -11.53 47.83
CA PRO A 379 -8.04 -12.81 47.70
C PRO A 379 -8.39 -13.41 46.33
N PRO A 380 -7.39 -13.85 45.54
CA PRO A 380 -7.65 -14.28 44.17
C PRO A 380 -8.83 -15.22 44.21
N GLN A 381 -9.91 -14.87 43.51
CA GLN A 381 -11.10 -15.73 43.48
C GLN A 381 -10.61 -17.14 43.18
N PRO A 382 -10.87 -18.12 44.06
CA PRO A 382 -10.27 -19.43 43.92
C PRO A 382 -10.63 -19.93 42.54
N TRP A 383 -9.60 -20.21 41.74
CA TRP A 383 -9.72 -20.71 40.39
C TRP A 383 -10.79 -21.79 40.36
N LYS A 384 -11.93 -21.50 39.72
CA LYS A 384 -13.06 -22.42 39.74
C LYS A 384 -12.69 -23.59 38.83
N ARG A 385 -12.37 -24.74 39.43
CA ARG A 385 -12.07 -25.98 38.70
C ARG A 385 -13.39 -26.59 38.24
N CYS A 386 -13.40 -27.12 37.03
CA CYS A 386 -14.48 -28.00 36.62
C CYS A 386 -14.27 -29.36 37.31
N PRO A 387 -15.23 -29.84 38.13
CA PRO A 387 -15.10 -31.10 38.85
C PRO A 387 -15.18 -32.33 37.91
N LEU A 388 -15.66 -32.13 36.68
CA LEU A 388 -15.85 -33.19 35.67
C LEU A 388 -14.62 -33.40 34.78
N CYS A 389 -13.61 -32.53 34.86
CA CYS A 389 -12.38 -32.64 34.10
C CYS A 389 -11.23 -33.12 35.00
N PRO A 390 -10.47 -34.17 34.64
CA PRO A 390 -9.38 -34.69 35.45
C PRO A 390 -8.33 -33.60 35.73
N ALA A 391 -7.89 -33.58 36.99
CA ALA A 391 -7.32 -32.42 37.64
C ALA A 391 -5.90 -32.08 37.15
N ARG A 392 -5.78 -31.17 36.17
CA ARG A 392 -4.69 -30.16 36.16
C ARG A 392 -4.80 -29.02 35.14
N GLU A 393 -5.61 -29.10 34.08
CA GLU A 393 -5.38 -28.18 32.95
C GLU A 393 -6.40 -27.07 32.68
N ARG A 394 -7.55 -27.00 33.37
CA ARG A 394 -8.53 -25.92 33.09
C ARG A 394 -8.96 -25.19 34.34
N ARG A 395 -8.21 -24.13 34.63
CA ARG A 395 -8.54 -23.14 35.65
C ARG A 395 -9.14 -21.91 34.97
N PHE A 396 -10.35 -21.52 35.36
CA PHE A 396 -11.04 -20.37 34.77
C PHE A 396 -10.87 -19.11 35.62
N LYS A 397 -10.60 -17.97 34.97
CA LYS A 397 -10.42 -16.67 35.62
C LYS A 397 -11.73 -15.94 35.92
N SER A 398 -12.86 -16.36 35.34
CA SER A 398 -14.19 -15.78 35.59
C SER A 398 -15.30 -16.83 35.62
N VAL A 399 -16.47 -16.46 36.17
CA VAL A 399 -17.65 -17.33 36.26
C VAL A 399 -18.25 -17.57 34.87
N GLU A 400 -18.26 -16.55 34.00
CA GLU A 400 -18.74 -16.69 32.62
C GLU A 400 -17.84 -17.63 31.83
N GLY A 401 -16.51 -17.56 32.04
CA GLY A 401 -15.56 -18.47 31.40
C GLY A 401 -15.78 -19.93 31.78
N ARG A 402 -16.12 -20.19 33.06
CA ARG A 402 -16.52 -21.54 33.51
C ARG A 402 -17.88 -21.95 32.95
N ALA A 403 -18.90 -21.09 33.03
CA ALA A 403 -20.24 -21.41 32.51
C ALA A 403 -20.23 -21.65 31.00
N MET A 404 -19.38 -20.92 30.26
CA MET A 404 -19.16 -21.16 28.84
C MET A 404 -18.45 -22.50 28.59
N HIS A 405 -17.46 -22.86 29.43
CA HIS A 405 -16.83 -24.17 29.35
C HIS A 405 -17.81 -25.31 29.65
N ASP A 406 -18.63 -25.19 30.69
CA ASP A 406 -19.61 -26.22 31.06
C ASP A 406 -20.67 -26.39 29.94
N ARG A 407 -21.10 -25.29 29.30
CA ARG A 407 -21.96 -25.34 28.11
C ARG A 407 -21.29 -25.98 26.89
N VAL A 408 -20.04 -25.63 26.61
CA VAL A 408 -19.34 -26.01 25.38
C VAL A 408 -18.73 -27.41 25.44
N VAL A 409 -18.29 -27.84 26.64
CA VAL A 409 -17.55 -29.09 26.83
C VAL A 409 -18.41 -30.17 27.50
N HIS A 410 -19.29 -29.80 28.41
CA HIS A 410 -20.16 -30.75 29.12
C HIS A 410 -21.62 -30.71 28.66
N GLY A 411 -21.99 -29.81 27.74
CA GLY A 411 -23.34 -29.73 27.18
C GLY A 411 -24.41 -29.37 28.22
N MET A 412 -24.03 -28.78 29.35
CA MET A 412 -24.99 -28.27 30.33
C MET A 412 -25.70 -27.04 29.76
N PRO A 413 -26.98 -26.79 30.07
CA PRO A 413 -27.73 -25.64 29.56
C PRO A 413 -27.16 -24.28 30.01
#